data_AF-A0A930UJN7-F1
#
_entry.id   AF-A0A930UJN7-F1
#
_cell.length_a   1.000
_cell.length_b   1.000
_cell.length_c   1.000
_cell.angle_alpha   90.00
_cell.angle_beta   90.00
_cell.angle_gamma   90.00
#
_symmetry.space_group_name_H-M   'P 1'
#
loop_
_entity.id
_entity.type
_entity.pdbx_description
1 polymer ?
#
loop_
_entity_poly.entity_id
_entity_poly.type
_entity_poly.pdbx_seq_one_letter_code
_entity_poly.pdbx_strand_id
1 'polypeptide(L)'
;MAANEGTANNSGYDLIRKTFDLFEGVELWEARGSQDSAPYWVLCIPNGRLQHPDAYAKAISRLSALRNEPALLTLAANYEYDEHLCLVYERSNEWVPLQYLRQEDGTYPLWVMRATAELLESFYRRRLSGHFAGAGAIFVDERRQDVRLAFMGLADIFTARGVMPSGFQGRRSWLDDVYGLGETFSQELESLGDETISRCLSSDPSNRPEYRELLKAMQDYEDFHPQYEEEMVMPLLDSSESTANNSGYDLIRKTLEIFEGIELWEAEDSQDFEPCWVLRIPNRRTQHPDAYSRALSRLSALRNQPSLLPWVADYEEGGHLCLVYEGNEEWVPLEHLRQEGGTCPLWVMRATAELLENFYRRRLSGHFAGAGAIFVDERRHEVRLAFMGLADIFTALEVMPQGFQGRRSWLDDVYELGQIFSQELAGLGDETISSCLSPNPSERPEYRELLKAMRNHEGFHPQYRDVIPLSFMKGEKPPAHEEIEELLHCLNTNDCFTTPWEVNEKEK
;
A
#
# COMPACT_ATOMS: atom_id res chain seq x y z
N MET A 1 -47.83 -21.08 -24.20
CA MET A 1 -47.31 -21.70 -22.97
C MET A 1 -46.07 -22.46 -23.34
N ALA A 2 -44.91 -21.78 -23.35
CA ALA A 2 -43.63 -22.42 -23.57
C ALA A 2 -43.15 -22.93 -22.20
N ALA A 3 -42.86 -24.23 -22.13
CA ALA A 3 -42.20 -24.83 -20.98
C ALA A 3 -40.76 -24.30 -20.94
N ASN A 4 -40.38 -23.66 -19.84
CA ASN A 4 -38.98 -23.42 -19.52
C ASN A 4 -38.36 -24.79 -19.25
N GLU A 5 -37.56 -25.28 -20.18
CA GLU A 5 -36.67 -26.41 -19.96
C GLU A 5 -35.62 -25.97 -18.93
N GLY A 6 -35.83 -26.35 -17.68
CA GLY A 6 -34.80 -26.31 -16.66
C GLY A 6 -33.71 -27.30 -17.05
N THR A 7 -32.59 -26.78 -17.53
CA THR A 7 -31.33 -27.50 -17.51
C THR A 7 -31.03 -27.85 -16.05
N ALA A 8 -30.97 -29.14 -15.74
CA ALA A 8 -30.58 -29.61 -14.42
C ALA A 8 -29.12 -29.21 -14.18
N ASN A 9 -28.92 -28.10 -13.48
CA ASN A 9 -27.60 -27.61 -13.12
C ASN A 9 -27.06 -28.40 -11.93
N ASN A 10 -25.87 -28.97 -12.08
CA ASN A 10 -25.11 -29.63 -11.01
C ASN A 10 -24.60 -28.65 -9.92
N SER A 11 -25.06 -27.39 -9.92
CA SER A 11 -24.63 -26.35 -8.98
C SER A 11 -25.27 -26.46 -7.60
N GLY A 12 -26.39 -27.18 -7.47
CA GLY A 12 -27.17 -27.20 -6.22
C GLY A 12 -27.98 -25.92 -5.96
N TYR A 13 -28.03 -25.00 -6.93
CA TYR A 13 -28.79 -23.74 -6.86
C TYR A 13 -29.57 -23.50 -8.16
N ASP A 14 -30.87 -23.26 -8.02
CA ASP A 14 -31.80 -22.95 -9.10
C ASP A 14 -31.87 -21.42 -9.27
N LEU A 15 -31.38 -20.89 -10.39
CA LEU A 15 -31.48 -19.47 -10.72
C LEU A 15 -32.93 -19.14 -11.09
N ILE A 16 -33.55 -18.23 -10.34
CA ILE A 16 -34.98 -17.91 -10.44
C ILE A 16 -35.21 -16.71 -11.34
N ARG A 17 -34.50 -15.62 -11.03
CA ARG A 17 -34.73 -14.32 -11.67
C ARG A 17 -33.43 -13.53 -11.74
N LYS A 18 -33.09 -13.07 -12.94
CA LYS A 18 -32.04 -12.06 -13.12
C LYS A 18 -32.51 -10.74 -12.53
N THR A 19 -31.69 -10.18 -11.65
CA THR A 19 -31.98 -8.98 -10.85
C THR A 19 -31.64 -7.75 -11.68
N PHE A 20 -30.36 -7.60 -12.02
CA PHE A 20 -29.80 -6.58 -12.90
C PHE A 20 -28.39 -6.98 -13.34
N ASP A 21 -27.87 -6.29 -14.35
CA ASP A 21 -26.47 -6.32 -14.75
C ASP A 21 -25.68 -5.30 -13.93
N LEU A 22 -24.62 -5.77 -13.27
CA LEU A 22 -23.69 -4.93 -12.51
C LEU A 22 -22.73 -4.20 -13.45
N PHE A 23 -22.15 -4.97 -14.37
CA PHE A 23 -21.24 -4.54 -15.43
C PHE A 23 -21.51 -5.39 -16.67
N GLU A 24 -20.82 -5.10 -17.78
CA GLU A 24 -20.95 -5.90 -19.00
C GLU A 24 -20.63 -7.39 -18.74
N GLY A 25 -21.69 -8.20 -18.77
CA GLY A 25 -21.66 -9.65 -18.54
C GLY A 25 -21.65 -10.09 -17.07
N VAL A 26 -21.59 -9.19 -16.09
CA VAL A 26 -21.62 -9.54 -14.66
C VAL A 26 -23.05 -9.45 -14.14
N GLU A 27 -23.64 -10.59 -13.79
CA GLU A 27 -25.07 -10.72 -13.54
C GLU A 27 -25.35 -11.08 -12.09
N LEU A 28 -26.27 -10.36 -11.45
CA LEU A 28 -26.80 -10.73 -10.14
C LEU A 28 -28.14 -11.45 -10.27
N TRP A 29 -28.26 -12.62 -9.67
CA TRP A 29 -29.44 -13.48 -9.73
C TRP A 29 -30.03 -13.73 -8.35
N GLU A 30 -31.35 -13.74 -8.29
CA GLU A 30 -32.08 -14.43 -7.22
C GLU A 30 -32.05 -15.93 -7.49
N ALA A 31 -31.66 -16.72 -6.49
CA ALA A 31 -31.64 -18.17 -6.59
C ALA A 31 -32.29 -18.84 -5.37
N ARG A 32 -32.55 -20.15 -5.49
CA ARG A 32 -32.87 -21.03 -4.36
C ARG A 32 -31.95 -22.23 -4.35
N GLY A 33 -31.59 -22.72 -3.17
CA GLY A 33 -30.90 -24.00 -3.07
C GLY A 33 -31.84 -25.13 -3.51
N SER A 34 -31.38 -25.97 -4.43
CA SER A 34 -32.20 -27.05 -5.02
C SER A 34 -32.59 -28.12 -3.98
N GLN A 35 -31.89 -28.18 -2.84
CA GLN A 35 -32.14 -29.14 -1.75
C GLN A 35 -32.88 -28.55 -0.55
N ASP A 36 -32.56 -27.32 -0.15
CA ASP A 36 -33.09 -26.68 1.06
C ASP A 36 -34.22 -25.67 0.76
N SER A 37 -34.41 -25.32 -0.52
CA SER A 37 -35.30 -24.25 -0.98
C SER A 37 -35.01 -22.87 -0.35
N ALA A 38 -33.86 -22.71 0.30
CA ALA A 38 -33.46 -21.47 0.94
C ALA A 38 -33.11 -20.42 -0.14
N PRO A 39 -33.44 -19.13 0.08
CA PRO A 39 -33.11 -18.09 -0.87
C PRO A 39 -31.62 -17.74 -0.83
N TYR A 40 -31.06 -17.42 -2.01
CA TYR A 40 -29.67 -16.98 -2.17
C TYR A 40 -29.56 -15.83 -3.18
N TRP A 41 -28.48 -15.06 -3.07
CA TRP A 41 -27.99 -14.17 -4.12
C TRP A 41 -26.86 -14.87 -4.86
N VAL A 42 -26.93 -14.94 -6.18
CA VAL A 42 -25.87 -15.56 -7.00
C VAL A 42 -25.30 -14.51 -7.95
N LEU A 43 -24.04 -14.16 -7.76
CA LEU A 43 -23.30 -13.32 -8.70
C LEU A 43 -22.59 -14.20 -9.69
N CYS A 44 -22.94 -14.12 -10.96
CA CYS A 44 -22.22 -14.82 -12.03
C CYS A 44 -21.38 -13.83 -12.85
N ILE A 45 -20.09 -14.12 -12.93
CA ILE A 45 -19.07 -13.32 -13.62
C ILE A 45 -18.58 -14.15 -14.78
N PRO A 46 -18.47 -13.63 -16.02
CA PRO A 46 -18.03 -14.46 -17.13
C PRO A 46 -16.60 -14.94 -16.86
N ASN A 47 -16.35 -16.21 -17.11
CA ASN A 47 -15.17 -16.95 -16.74
C ASN A 47 -14.03 -16.59 -17.70
N GLY A 48 -13.26 -15.59 -17.32
CA GLY A 48 -12.01 -15.21 -17.96
C GLY A 48 -10.82 -16.01 -17.46
N ARG A 49 -11.00 -17.09 -16.68
CA ARG A 49 -9.90 -17.84 -16.02
C ARG A 49 -8.87 -18.38 -17.01
N LEU A 50 -9.27 -18.72 -18.23
CA LEU A 50 -8.33 -19.12 -19.29
C LEU A 50 -7.44 -17.96 -19.78
N GLN A 51 -7.93 -16.72 -19.67
CA GLN A 51 -7.24 -15.51 -20.11
C GLN A 51 -6.44 -14.87 -18.97
N HIS A 52 -6.93 -14.96 -17.73
CA HIS A 52 -6.35 -14.31 -16.54
C HIS A 52 -6.32 -15.24 -15.31
N PRO A 53 -5.62 -16.39 -15.35
CA PRO A 53 -5.67 -17.40 -14.29
C PRO A 53 -5.23 -16.86 -12.91
N ASP A 54 -4.22 -15.98 -12.88
CA ASP A 54 -3.67 -15.44 -11.62
C ASP A 54 -4.63 -14.47 -10.94
N ALA A 55 -5.30 -13.61 -11.70
CA ALA A 55 -6.30 -12.67 -11.16
C ALA A 55 -7.48 -13.42 -10.51
N TYR A 56 -7.89 -14.53 -11.13
CA TYR A 56 -8.95 -15.39 -10.58
C TYR A 56 -8.50 -16.11 -9.31
N ALA A 57 -7.30 -16.71 -9.31
CA ALA A 57 -6.77 -17.38 -8.13
C ALA A 57 -6.67 -16.42 -6.93
N LYS A 58 -6.17 -15.19 -7.17
CA LYS A 58 -6.10 -14.13 -6.15
C LYS A 58 -7.48 -13.75 -5.62
N ALA A 59 -8.45 -13.49 -6.50
CA ALA A 59 -9.80 -13.13 -6.10
C ALA A 59 -10.50 -14.22 -5.27
N ILE A 60 -10.36 -15.50 -5.64
CA ILE A 60 -10.94 -16.62 -4.87
C ILE A 60 -10.27 -16.78 -3.51
N SER A 61 -8.94 -16.63 -3.43
CA SER A 61 -8.21 -16.65 -2.16
C SER A 61 -8.75 -15.57 -1.21
N ARG A 62 -8.90 -14.34 -1.72
CA ARG A 62 -9.43 -13.18 -0.96
C ARG A 62 -10.86 -13.38 -0.49
N LEU A 63 -11.74 -13.79 -1.38
CA LEU A 63 -13.12 -14.12 -1.03
C LEU A 63 -13.21 -15.18 0.06
N SER A 64 -12.27 -16.13 0.07
CA SER A 64 -12.19 -17.17 1.10
C SER A 64 -11.73 -16.62 2.45
N ALA A 65 -10.76 -15.71 2.47
CA ALA A 65 -10.29 -15.07 3.70
C ALA A 65 -11.33 -14.12 4.31
N LEU A 66 -12.06 -13.40 3.46
CA LEU A 66 -13.10 -12.45 3.87
C LEU A 66 -14.45 -13.12 4.21
N ARG A 67 -14.57 -14.44 4.03
CA ARG A 67 -15.84 -15.18 4.11
C ARG A 67 -16.63 -14.97 5.41
N ASN A 68 -15.92 -14.78 6.53
CA ASN A 68 -16.51 -14.66 7.86
C ASN A 68 -16.56 -13.21 8.37
N GLU A 69 -16.23 -12.23 7.52
CA GLU A 69 -16.24 -10.84 7.92
C GLU A 69 -17.69 -10.36 8.14
N PRO A 70 -18.07 -9.92 9.35
CA PRO A 70 -19.46 -9.56 9.67
C PRO A 70 -20.03 -8.41 8.83
N ALA A 71 -19.16 -7.52 8.38
CA ALA A 71 -19.49 -6.41 7.48
C ALA A 71 -19.83 -6.85 6.05
N LEU A 72 -19.62 -8.13 5.71
CA LEU A 72 -19.90 -8.68 4.39
C LEU A 72 -21.14 -9.59 4.39
N LEU A 73 -21.75 -9.74 3.22
CA LEU A 73 -22.65 -10.86 2.97
C LEU A 73 -21.89 -12.18 3.04
N THR A 74 -22.47 -13.15 3.74
CA THR A 74 -21.85 -14.45 3.93
C THR A 74 -21.79 -15.22 2.61
N LEU A 75 -20.57 -15.50 2.16
CA LEU A 75 -20.34 -16.34 0.99
C LEU A 75 -20.59 -17.80 1.34
N ALA A 76 -21.71 -18.35 0.88
CA ALA A 76 -22.12 -19.74 1.09
C ALA A 76 -21.30 -20.72 0.25
N ALA A 77 -21.08 -20.39 -1.03
CA ALA A 77 -20.37 -21.23 -1.98
C ALA A 77 -19.82 -20.42 -3.15
N ASN A 78 -18.93 -21.03 -3.93
CA ASN A 78 -18.63 -20.60 -5.29
C ASN A 78 -18.53 -21.84 -6.18
N TYR A 79 -18.89 -21.69 -7.45
CA TYR A 79 -18.81 -22.77 -8.44
C TYR A 79 -18.58 -22.19 -9.83
N GLU A 80 -18.08 -23.02 -10.74
CA GLU A 80 -18.01 -22.69 -12.16
C GLU A 80 -19.23 -23.28 -12.87
N TYR A 81 -19.88 -22.47 -13.72
CA TYR A 81 -21.02 -22.87 -14.52
C TYR A 81 -20.89 -22.31 -15.93
N ASP A 82 -20.80 -23.20 -16.91
CA ASP A 82 -20.40 -22.88 -18.28
C ASP A 82 -19.13 -22.00 -18.30
N GLU A 83 -19.19 -20.88 -19.01
CA GLU A 83 -18.17 -19.85 -19.04
C GLU A 83 -18.45 -18.77 -17.97
N HIS A 84 -18.88 -19.13 -16.75
CA HIS A 84 -19.03 -18.19 -15.63
C HIS A 84 -18.46 -18.73 -14.31
N LEU A 85 -17.86 -17.85 -13.51
CA LEU A 85 -17.64 -18.03 -12.08
C LEU A 85 -18.86 -17.50 -11.35
N CYS A 86 -19.57 -18.35 -10.61
CA CYS A 86 -20.72 -17.95 -9.82
C CYS A 86 -20.39 -18.01 -8.32
N LEU A 87 -20.67 -16.91 -7.62
CA LEU A 87 -20.51 -16.75 -6.18
C LEU A 87 -21.88 -16.71 -5.52
N VAL A 88 -22.09 -17.56 -4.53
CA VAL A 88 -23.37 -17.72 -3.83
C VAL A 88 -23.28 -17.09 -2.45
N TYR A 89 -24.15 -16.12 -2.19
CA TYR A 89 -24.26 -15.42 -0.93
C TYR A 89 -25.59 -15.78 -0.26
N GLU A 90 -25.54 -15.97 1.06
CA GLU A 90 -26.74 -16.18 1.85
C GLU A 90 -27.68 -14.98 1.70
N ARG A 91 -28.94 -15.24 1.36
CA ARG A 91 -29.98 -14.22 1.28
C ARG A 91 -30.93 -14.43 2.45
N SER A 92 -30.85 -13.59 3.48
CA SER A 92 -32.01 -13.43 4.35
C SER A 92 -33.09 -12.67 3.55
N ASN A 93 -34.36 -12.79 3.95
CA ASN A 93 -35.43 -12.01 3.32
C ASN A 93 -35.29 -10.49 3.55
N GLU A 94 -34.32 -10.05 4.36
CA GLU A 94 -34.13 -8.68 4.77
C GLU A 94 -33.07 -7.96 3.91
N TRP A 95 -32.09 -8.68 3.36
CA TRP A 95 -31.03 -8.10 2.52
C TRP A 95 -31.49 -7.89 1.08
N VAL A 96 -31.62 -6.63 0.69
CA VAL A 96 -31.93 -6.21 -0.69
C VAL A 96 -30.75 -5.43 -1.30
N PRO A 97 -30.47 -5.58 -2.59
CA PRO A 97 -29.49 -4.74 -3.28
C PRO A 97 -29.88 -3.27 -3.22
N LEU A 98 -28.90 -2.37 -3.07
CA LEU A 98 -29.12 -0.92 -2.98
C LEU A 98 -29.98 -0.38 -4.14
N GLN A 99 -29.85 -0.94 -5.35
CA GLN A 99 -30.63 -0.55 -6.53
C GLN A 99 -32.14 -0.60 -6.31
N TYR A 100 -32.62 -1.41 -5.37
CA TYR A 100 -34.04 -1.52 -5.03
C TYR A 100 -34.53 -0.42 -4.09
N LEU A 101 -33.62 0.32 -3.45
CA LEU A 101 -33.92 1.44 -2.56
C LEU A 101 -33.84 2.80 -3.25
N ARG A 102 -33.64 2.80 -4.57
CA ARG A 102 -33.58 4.03 -5.34
C ARG A 102 -34.95 4.73 -5.28
N GLN A 103 -34.95 5.96 -4.79
CA GLN A 103 -36.12 6.81 -4.68
C GLN A 103 -36.58 7.30 -6.06
N GLU A 104 -37.79 7.87 -6.13
CA GLU A 104 -38.38 8.35 -7.39
C GLU A 104 -37.55 9.47 -8.05
N ASP A 105 -36.83 10.25 -7.26
CA ASP A 105 -35.92 11.31 -7.73
C ASP A 105 -34.55 10.79 -8.16
N GLY A 106 -34.29 9.48 -7.99
CA GLY A 106 -33.04 8.83 -8.36
C GLY A 106 -32.04 8.73 -7.22
N THR A 107 -32.35 9.25 -6.03
CA THR A 107 -31.46 9.24 -4.86
C THR A 107 -31.59 7.95 -4.02
N TYR A 108 -30.62 7.74 -3.13
CA TYR A 108 -30.57 6.71 -2.10
C TYR A 108 -30.66 7.37 -0.73
N PRO A 109 -31.10 6.63 0.31
CA PRO A 109 -31.11 7.15 1.67
C PRO A 109 -29.69 7.54 2.14
N LEU A 110 -29.53 8.78 2.62
CA LEU A 110 -28.23 9.31 3.07
C LEU A 110 -27.54 8.43 4.12
N TRP A 111 -28.31 7.78 5.00
CA TRP A 111 -27.77 6.87 6.00
C TRP A 111 -27.04 5.66 5.39
N VAL A 112 -27.47 5.19 4.20
CA VAL A 112 -26.80 4.09 3.49
C VAL A 112 -25.45 4.53 2.97
N MET A 113 -25.36 5.75 2.41
CA MET A 113 -24.09 6.34 1.97
C MET A 113 -23.10 6.44 3.13
N ARG A 114 -23.54 6.98 4.27
CA ARG A 114 -22.69 7.09 5.46
C ARG A 114 -22.25 5.72 5.99
N ALA A 115 -23.18 4.78 6.17
CA ALA A 115 -22.86 3.44 6.64
C ALA A 115 -21.88 2.73 5.67
N THR A 116 -22.05 2.91 4.36
CA THR A 116 -21.11 2.41 3.36
C THR A 116 -19.72 3.03 3.54
N ALA A 117 -19.62 4.35 3.68
CA ALA A 117 -18.35 5.04 3.91
C ALA A 117 -17.67 4.61 5.23
N GLU A 118 -18.42 4.42 6.31
CA GLU A 118 -17.92 3.93 7.59
C GLU A 118 -17.40 2.49 7.48
N LEU A 119 -18.10 1.62 6.74
CA LEU A 119 -17.64 0.26 6.47
C LEU A 119 -16.35 0.27 5.65
N LEU A 120 -16.28 1.05 4.57
CA LEU A 120 -15.08 1.16 3.75
C LEU A 120 -13.90 1.77 4.52
N GLU A 121 -14.13 2.77 5.37
CA GLU A 121 -13.11 3.29 6.27
C GLU A 121 -12.65 2.21 7.27
N SER A 122 -13.57 1.41 7.81
CA SER A 122 -13.25 0.29 8.69
C SER A 122 -12.39 -0.75 7.98
N PHE A 123 -12.74 -1.13 6.75
CA PHE A 123 -11.94 -2.01 5.89
C PHE A 123 -10.54 -1.43 5.67
N TYR A 124 -10.44 -0.14 5.33
CA TYR A 124 -9.17 0.54 5.14
C TYR A 124 -8.32 0.59 6.42
N ARG A 125 -8.90 0.94 7.56
CA ARG A 125 -8.20 1.00 8.87
C ARG A 125 -7.75 -0.38 9.35
N ARG A 126 -8.55 -1.41 9.08
CA ARG A 126 -8.24 -2.81 9.35
C ARG A 126 -7.40 -3.45 8.25
N ARG A 127 -7.00 -2.66 7.25
CA ARG A 127 -6.10 -3.02 6.17
C ARG A 127 -6.62 -4.18 5.31
N LEU A 128 -7.94 -4.45 5.36
CA LEU A 128 -8.59 -5.51 4.60
C LEU A 128 -8.69 -5.11 3.12
N SER A 129 -7.86 -5.72 2.27
CA SER A 129 -7.88 -5.40 0.84
C SER A 129 -9.14 -5.91 0.14
N GLY A 130 -9.94 -4.99 -0.38
CA GLY A 130 -11.09 -5.30 -1.23
C GLY A 130 -11.57 -4.02 -1.88
N HIS A 131 -11.69 -4.00 -3.21
CA HIS A 131 -12.22 -2.82 -3.87
C HIS A 131 -13.74 -2.80 -3.79
N PHE A 132 -14.25 -1.60 -3.57
CA PHE A 132 -15.64 -1.29 -3.68
C PHE A 132 -16.08 -1.29 -5.15
N ALA A 133 -16.86 -2.29 -5.55
CA ALA A 133 -17.38 -2.43 -6.91
C ALA A 133 -18.62 -1.56 -7.20
N GLY A 134 -18.76 -0.44 -6.50
CA GLY A 134 -19.88 0.49 -6.66
C GLY A 134 -21.22 -0.02 -6.10
N ALA A 135 -22.30 0.63 -6.52
CA ALA A 135 -23.65 0.47 -5.99
C ALA A 135 -24.12 -0.98 -5.80
N GLY A 136 -23.74 -1.88 -6.71
CA GLY A 136 -24.23 -3.25 -6.65
C GLY A 136 -23.44 -4.20 -5.77
N ALA A 137 -22.36 -3.72 -5.15
CA ALA A 137 -21.77 -4.36 -3.99
C ALA A 137 -22.53 -4.07 -2.68
N ILE A 138 -23.48 -3.13 -2.67
CA ILE A 138 -24.17 -2.70 -1.45
C ILE A 138 -25.49 -3.47 -1.28
N PHE A 139 -25.65 -4.08 -0.12
CA PHE A 139 -26.88 -4.74 0.32
C PHE A 139 -27.36 -4.10 1.63
N VAL A 140 -28.66 -3.93 1.73
CA VAL A 140 -29.28 -3.14 2.79
C VAL A 140 -30.39 -3.94 3.45
N ASP A 141 -30.44 -3.89 4.78
CA ASP A 141 -31.58 -4.27 5.59
C ASP A 141 -32.23 -2.98 6.13
N GLU A 142 -33.26 -2.51 5.44
CA GLU A 142 -33.97 -1.27 5.82
C GLU A 142 -34.58 -1.33 7.21
N ARG A 143 -34.97 -2.52 7.69
CA ARG A 143 -35.64 -2.67 8.99
C ARG A 143 -34.67 -2.51 10.13
N ARG A 144 -33.45 -3.00 9.95
CA ARG A 144 -32.37 -2.90 10.94
C ARG A 144 -31.46 -1.70 10.72
N GLN A 145 -31.68 -0.96 9.63
CA GLN A 145 -30.79 0.11 9.17
C GLN A 145 -29.34 -0.38 9.07
N ASP A 146 -29.16 -1.58 8.55
CA ASP A 146 -27.85 -2.23 8.44
C ASP A 146 -27.42 -2.29 6.97
N VAL A 147 -26.12 -2.15 6.73
CA VAL A 147 -25.50 -2.21 5.41
C VAL A 147 -24.45 -3.31 5.41
N ARG A 148 -24.43 -4.11 4.34
CA ARG A 148 -23.37 -5.08 4.10
C ARG A 148 -22.84 -4.92 2.70
N LEU A 149 -21.55 -5.18 2.57
CA LEU A 149 -20.91 -5.24 1.26
C LEU A 149 -20.85 -6.69 0.78
N ALA A 150 -20.90 -6.88 -0.52
CA ALA A 150 -20.62 -8.15 -1.17
C ALA A 150 -19.49 -7.95 -2.19
N PHE A 151 -18.95 -9.06 -2.69
CA PHE A 151 -18.03 -9.03 -3.84
C PHE A 151 -16.69 -8.32 -3.57
N MET A 152 -16.40 -7.98 -2.31
CA MET A 152 -15.12 -7.44 -1.89
C MET A 152 -14.03 -8.47 -2.20
N GLY A 153 -13.00 -8.06 -2.95
CA GLY A 153 -11.92 -8.93 -3.43
C GLY A 153 -12.02 -9.36 -4.90
N LEU A 154 -13.08 -8.98 -5.62
CA LEU A 154 -13.21 -9.25 -7.06
C LEU A 154 -12.50 -8.25 -7.99
N ALA A 155 -11.88 -7.23 -7.43
CA ALA A 155 -11.25 -6.16 -8.18
C ALA A 155 -10.22 -6.65 -9.20
N ASP A 156 -9.41 -7.66 -8.82
CA ASP A 156 -8.40 -8.21 -9.71
C ASP A 156 -9.04 -8.80 -10.99
N ILE A 157 -10.23 -9.42 -10.86
CA ILE A 157 -10.99 -9.95 -11.98
C ILE A 157 -11.57 -8.82 -12.83
N PHE A 158 -12.13 -7.77 -12.20
CA PHE A 158 -12.73 -6.65 -12.93
C PHE A 158 -11.69 -5.79 -13.65
N THR A 159 -10.55 -5.52 -13.01
CA THR A 159 -9.39 -4.83 -13.60
C THR A 159 -8.81 -5.64 -14.75
N ALA A 160 -8.58 -6.94 -14.58
CA ALA A 160 -8.04 -7.79 -15.64
C ALA A 160 -8.94 -7.83 -16.88
N ARG A 161 -10.26 -7.75 -16.68
CA ARG A 161 -11.25 -7.70 -17.77
C ARG A 161 -11.45 -6.31 -18.37
N GLY A 162 -10.87 -5.26 -17.77
CA GLY A 162 -11.09 -3.88 -18.20
C GLY A 162 -12.53 -3.40 -18.04
N VAL A 163 -13.29 -3.96 -17.09
CA VAL A 163 -14.71 -3.61 -16.83
C VAL A 163 -14.87 -2.61 -15.67
N MET A 164 -13.77 -2.08 -15.14
CA MET A 164 -13.82 -1.05 -14.11
C MET A 164 -14.31 0.29 -14.70
N PRO A 165 -15.05 1.11 -13.94
CA PRO A 165 -15.50 2.42 -14.38
C PRO A 165 -14.35 3.35 -14.80
N SER A 166 -14.65 4.30 -15.70
CA SER A 166 -13.67 5.25 -16.24
C SER A 166 -13.19 6.22 -15.17
N GLY A 167 -12.01 5.98 -14.58
CA GLY A 167 -11.47 6.78 -13.47
C GLY A 167 -10.87 5.93 -12.36
N PHE A 168 -11.21 4.64 -12.33
CA PHE A 168 -10.48 3.64 -11.55
C PHE A 168 -9.10 3.43 -12.16
N GLN A 169 -8.06 3.54 -11.34
CA GLN A 169 -6.69 3.27 -11.80
C GLN A 169 -6.34 1.79 -11.75
N GLY A 170 -7.20 0.95 -11.15
CA GLY A 170 -6.94 -0.47 -10.96
C GLY A 170 -5.77 -0.72 -10.01
N ARG A 171 -5.32 0.33 -9.31
CA ARG A 171 -4.30 0.29 -8.26
C ARG A 171 -5.04 0.13 -6.95
N ARG A 172 -4.62 -0.84 -6.12
CA ARG A 172 -5.34 -1.26 -4.91
C ARG A 172 -5.30 -0.17 -3.84
N SER A 173 -6.15 0.84 -4.00
CA SER A 173 -6.11 2.06 -3.20
C SER A 173 -7.51 2.44 -2.75
N TRP A 174 -7.60 2.88 -1.49
CA TRP A 174 -8.77 3.53 -0.92
C TRP A 174 -9.27 4.71 -1.77
N LEU A 175 -8.38 5.31 -2.56
CA LEU A 175 -8.72 6.38 -3.51
C LEU A 175 -9.67 5.91 -4.61
N ASP A 176 -9.54 4.67 -5.07
CA ASP A 176 -10.44 4.08 -6.06
C ASP A 176 -11.80 3.76 -5.43
N ASP A 177 -11.83 3.37 -4.16
CA ASP A 177 -13.08 3.15 -3.43
C ASP A 177 -13.83 4.46 -3.16
N VAL A 178 -13.12 5.55 -2.81
CA VAL A 178 -13.71 6.90 -2.68
C VAL A 178 -14.30 7.37 -4.01
N TYR A 179 -13.64 7.06 -5.13
CA TYR A 179 -14.18 7.34 -6.46
C TYR A 179 -15.46 6.53 -6.72
N GLY A 180 -15.45 5.22 -6.44
CA GLY A 180 -16.63 4.36 -6.58
C GLY A 180 -17.81 4.79 -5.70
N LEU A 181 -17.53 5.30 -4.50
CA LEU A 181 -18.54 5.90 -3.62
C LEU A 181 -19.07 7.21 -4.23
N GLY A 182 -18.17 8.03 -4.77
CA GLY A 182 -18.48 9.22 -5.56
C GLY A 182 -19.46 8.95 -6.71
N GLU A 183 -19.21 7.91 -7.51
CA GLU A 183 -20.10 7.53 -8.61
C GLU A 183 -21.44 6.98 -8.12
N THR A 184 -21.40 6.15 -7.08
CA THR A 184 -22.58 5.48 -6.52
C THR A 184 -23.57 6.46 -5.90
N PHE A 185 -23.05 7.45 -5.17
CA PHE A 185 -23.83 8.43 -4.41
C PHE A 185 -23.67 9.87 -4.93
N SER A 186 -23.50 10.03 -6.24
CA SER A 186 -23.18 11.33 -6.84
C SER A 186 -24.22 12.41 -6.54
N GLN A 187 -25.51 12.06 -6.57
CA GLN A 187 -26.62 12.99 -6.30
C GLN A 187 -26.71 13.38 -4.82
N GLU A 188 -26.42 12.44 -3.93
CA GLU A 188 -26.39 12.65 -2.48
C GLU A 188 -25.19 13.52 -2.09
N LEU A 189 -24.04 13.29 -2.72
CA LEU A 189 -22.82 14.05 -2.49
C LEU A 189 -22.89 15.46 -3.05
N GLU A 190 -23.58 15.69 -4.18
CA GLU A 190 -23.91 17.05 -4.66
C GLU A 190 -24.64 17.85 -3.58
N SER A 191 -25.51 17.19 -2.80
CA SER A 191 -26.24 17.83 -1.71
C SER A 191 -25.32 18.25 -0.56
N LEU A 192 -24.18 17.56 -0.36
CA LEU A 192 -23.13 17.94 0.61
C LEU A 192 -22.22 19.08 0.10
N GLY A 193 -22.29 19.42 -1.19
CA GLY A 193 -21.56 20.50 -1.83
C GLY A 193 -20.76 20.06 -3.06
N ASP A 194 -20.80 20.91 -4.10
CA ASP A 194 -20.13 20.69 -5.40
C ASP A 194 -18.64 20.35 -5.28
N GLU A 195 -17.95 20.93 -4.29
CA GLU A 195 -16.53 20.67 -4.04
C GLU A 195 -16.26 19.23 -3.58
N THR A 196 -17.11 18.69 -2.68
CA THR A 196 -16.96 17.33 -2.15
C THR A 196 -17.12 16.30 -3.26
N ILE A 197 -18.18 16.41 -4.06
CA ILE A 197 -18.41 15.50 -5.20
C ILE A 197 -17.32 15.66 -6.27
N SER A 198 -16.89 16.90 -6.57
CA SER A 198 -15.82 17.14 -7.55
C SER A 198 -14.49 16.52 -7.11
N ARG A 199 -14.18 16.54 -5.81
CA ARG A 199 -12.97 15.89 -5.28
C ARG A 199 -13.09 14.37 -5.33
N CYS A 200 -14.24 13.80 -4.93
CA CYS A 200 -14.48 12.36 -5.01
C CYS A 200 -14.34 11.81 -6.44
N LEU A 201 -14.90 12.52 -7.43
CA LEU A 201 -14.88 12.14 -8.85
C LEU A 201 -13.62 12.61 -9.61
N SER A 202 -12.57 13.07 -8.90
CA SER A 202 -11.34 13.52 -9.53
C SER A 202 -10.65 12.39 -10.31
N SER A 203 -10.25 12.67 -11.54
CA SER A 203 -9.41 11.78 -12.35
C SER A 203 -7.99 11.66 -11.80
N ASP A 204 -7.54 12.67 -11.04
CA ASP A 204 -6.28 12.63 -10.28
C ASP A 204 -6.58 12.12 -8.87
N PRO A 205 -6.09 10.92 -8.49
CA PRO A 205 -6.33 10.34 -7.17
C PRO A 205 -5.82 11.22 -6.03
N SER A 206 -4.75 12.00 -6.23
CA SER A 206 -4.20 12.84 -5.15
C SER A 206 -5.16 13.93 -4.67
N ASN A 207 -6.14 14.31 -5.50
CA ASN A 207 -7.15 15.31 -5.18
C ASN A 207 -8.38 14.72 -4.45
N ARG A 208 -8.50 13.39 -4.37
CA ARG A 208 -9.65 12.73 -3.74
C ARG A 208 -9.56 12.85 -2.21
N PRO A 209 -10.69 13.08 -1.51
CA PRO A 209 -10.68 13.30 -0.06
C PRO A 209 -10.46 11.99 0.69
N GLU A 210 -9.78 12.05 1.84
CA GLU A 210 -9.73 10.92 2.77
C GLU A 210 -11.13 10.56 3.29
N TYR A 211 -11.35 9.29 3.66
CA TYR A 211 -12.61 8.85 4.27
C TYR A 211 -13.02 9.70 5.48
N ARG A 212 -12.06 10.13 6.30
CA ARG A 212 -12.35 10.99 7.46
C ARG A 212 -12.88 12.36 7.06
N GLU A 213 -12.32 12.95 6.00
CA GLU A 213 -12.79 14.23 5.47
C GLU A 213 -14.23 14.09 4.95
N LEU A 214 -14.48 13.01 4.21
CA LEU A 214 -15.79 12.69 3.66
C LEU A 214 -16.84 12.44 4.76
N LEU A 215 -16.52 11.61 5.75
CA LEU A 215 -17.41 11.32 6.88
C LEU A 215 -17.68 12.55 7.72
N LYS A 216 -16.68 13.43 7.90
CA LYS A 216 -16.88 14.70 8.57
C LYS A 216 -17.82 15.62 7.79
N ALA A 217 -17.66 15.73 6.48
CA ALA A 217 -18.57 16.48 5.63
C ALA A 217 -20.02 15.95 5.70
N MET A 218 -20.19 14.62 5.78
CA MET A 218 -21.50 14.00 6.01
C MET A 218 -22.07 14.31 7.41
N GLN A 219 -21.24 14.31 8.46
CA GLN A 219 -21.66 14.63 9.83
C GLN A 219 -22.09 16.10 9.98
N ASP A 220 -21.40 17.01 9.33
CA ASP A 220 -21.66 18.45 9.40
C ASP A 220 -22.91 18.87 8.58
N TYR A 221 -23.53 17.95 7.83
CA TYR A 221 -24.74 18.19 7.05
C TYR A 221 -26.00 18.11 7.91
N GLU A 222 -26.89 19.11 7.82
CA GLU A 222 -28.04 19.30 8.73
C GLU A 222 -28.98 18.07 8.80
N ASP A 223 -29.14 17.31 7.71
CA ASP A 223 -29.98 16.11 7.68
C ASP A 223 -29.37 14.89 8.41
N PHE A 224 -28.12 14.98 8.87
CA PHE A 224 -27.43 13.92 9.64
C PHE A 224 -27.47 14.11 11.17
N HIS A 225 -28.03 15.20 11.70
CA HIS A 225 -28.14 15.48 13.15
C HIS A 225 -29.60 15.59 13.64
N PRO A 226 -29.96 15.09 14.84
CA PRO A 226 -30.10 13.70 15.23
C PRO A 226 -31.57 13.32 15.53
N GLN A 227 -32.10 12.29 14.87
CA GLN A 227 -33.06 11.37 15.50
C GLN A 227 -32.39 10.03 15.88
N TYR A 228 -31.06 9.92 15.72
CA TYR A 228 -30.35 8.64 15.64
C TYR A 228 -29.07 8.61 16.50
N GLU A 229 -29.11 9.18 17.70
CA GLU A 229 -28.00 9.10 18.67
C GLU A 229 -28.08 7.90 19.64
N GLU A 230 -29.04 6.99 19.48
CA GLU A 230 -29.13 5.78 20.31
C GLU A 230 -28.80 4.50 19.51
N GLU A 231 -27.66 3.89 19.87
CA GLU A 231 -27.26 2.50 19.57
C GLU A 231 -26.84 2.15 18.11
N MET A 232 -25.76 2.74 17.62
CA MET A 232 -24.83 2.04 16.72
C MET A 232 -23.53 1.72 17.47
N VAL A 233 -23.60 0.78 18.41
CA VAL A 233 -22.40 0.16 19.00
C VAL A 233 -22.13 -1.10 18.20
N MET A 234 -21.25 -1.01 17.19
CA MET A 234 -20.61 -2.22 16.66
C MET A 234 -19.78 -2.83 17.81
N PRO A 235 -20.02 -4.09 18.21
CA PRO A 235 -19.15 -4.75 19.16
C PRO A 235 -17.82 -5.03 18.47
N LEU A 236 -16.79 -4.26 18.83
CA LEU A 236 -15.40 -4.69 18.73
C LEU A 236 -15.29 -5.96 19.58
N LEU A 237 -15.22 -7.13 18.94
CA LEU A 237 -15.01 -8.40 19.62
C LEU A 237 -13.75 -9.10 19.10
N ASP A 238 -12.99 -9.58 20.09
CA ASP A 238 -11.68 -10.19 20.04
C ASP A 238 -11.56 -11.32 19.01
N SER A 239 -10.41 -11.34 18.34
CA SER A 239 -9.98 -12.38 17.41
C SER A 239 -9.65 -13.69 18.16
N SER A 240 -10.40 -14.75 17.85
CA SER A 240 -10.06 -16.12 18.26
C SER A 240 -9.21 -16.81 17.21
N GLU A 241 -8.16 -17.48 17.70
CA GLU A 241 -7.08 -18.18 17.01
C GLU A 241 -7.51 -19.18 15.93
N SER A 242 -6.89 -19.07 14.75
CA SER A 242 -6.93 -20.07 13.67
C SER A 242 -5.52 -20.63 13.46
N THR A 243 -5.32 -21.88 13.86
CA THR A 243 -4.08 -22.63 13.67
C THR A 243 -4.01 -23.25 12.27
N ALA A 244 -3.20 -22.69 11.39
CA ALA A 244 -2.66 -23.35 10.19
C ALA A 244 -1.29 -22.73 9.84
N ASN A 245 -0.27 -23.58 9.67
CA ASN A 245 1.15 -23.28 9.44
C ASN A 245 1.49 -21.89 8.86
N ASN A 246 2.55 -21.23 9.34
CA ASN A 246 2.64 -20.48 10.61
C ASN A 246 3.52 -19.22 10.37
N SER A 247 3.60 -18.71 9.13
CA SER A 247 4.35 -17.49 8.79
C SER A 247 3.46 -16.26 8.85
N GLY A 248 2.18 -16.37 8.50
CA GLY A 248 1.28 -15.22 8.38
C GLY A 248 1.59 -14.33 7.17
N TYR A 249 2.50 -14.75 6.27
CA TYR A 249 2.89 -13.98 5.09
C TYR A 249 3.02 -14.91 3.86
N ASP A 250 2.43 -14.48 2.75
CA ASP A 250 2.49 -15.13 1.44
C ASP A 250 3.55 -14.47 0.56
N LEU A 251 4.62 -15.21 0.24
CA LEU A 251 5.68 -14.72 -0.64
C LEU A 251 5.20 -14.70 -2.09
N ILE A 252 5.17 -13.52 -2.72
CA ILE A 252 4.64 -13.31 -4.07
C ILE A 252 5.74 -13.53 -5.11
N ARG A 253 6.82 -12.75 -5.02
CA ARG A 253 7.94 -12.83 -5.97
C ARG A 253 9.27 -12.51 -5.30
N LYS A 254 10.30 -13.23 -5.72
CA LYS A 254 11.69 -12.88 -5.39
C LYS A 254 12.04 -11.64 -6.21
N THR A 255 12.27 -10.53 -5.52
CA THR A 255 12.59 -9.25 -6.16
C THR A 255 14.09 -9.17 -6.39
N LEU A 256 14.90 -9.47 -5.37
CA LEU A 256 16.34 -9.30 -5.40
C LEU A 256 17.06 -10.41 -4.62
N GLU A 257 18.25 -10.78 -5.07
CA GLU A 257 19.22 -11.52 -4.25
C GLU A 257 20.30 -10.52 -3.82
N ILE A 258 20.29 -10.13 -2.54
CA ILE A 258 21.18 -9.09 -2.01
C ILE A 258 22.60 -9.66 -1.87
N PHE A 259 22.69 -10.88 -1.34
CA PHE A 259 23.92 -11.67 -1.25
C PHE A 259 23.57 -13.14 -1.51
N GLU A 260 24.58 -13.99 -1.68
CA GLU A 260 24.38 -15.43 -1.86
C GLU A 260 23.49 -16.02 -0.75
N GLY A 261 22.28 -16.45 -1.13
CA GLY A 261 21.27 -17.00 -0.22
C GLY A 261 20.51 -15.99 0.65
N ILE A 262 20.79 -14.68 0.55
CA ILE A 262 20.01 -13.62 1.20
C ILE A 262 19.11 -12.97 0.16
N GLU A 263 17.81 -13.16 0.34
CA GLU A 263 16.81 -12.83 -0.68
C GLU A 263 15.83 -11.79 -0.15
N LEU A 264 15.49 -10.82 -0.98
CA LEU A 264 14.41 -9.88 -0.74
C LEU A 264 13.20 -10.27 -1.59
N TRP A 265 12.08 -10.46 -0.93
CA TRP A 265 10.82 -10.86 -1.53
C TRP A 265 9.78 -9.77 -1.34
N GLU A 266 8.99 -9.55 -2.39
CA GLU A 266 7.68 -8.95 -2.25
C GLU A 266 6.73 -10.02 -1.72
N ALA A 267 5.96 -9.67 -0.70
CA ALA A 267 5.03 -10.56 -0.03
C ALA A 267 3.75 -9.80 0.32
N GLU A 268 2.72 -10.54 0.74
CA GLU A 268 1.51 -9.98 1.34
C GLU A 268 1.31 -10.66 2.71
N ASP A 269 0.82 -9.94 3.71
CA ASP A 269 0.36 -10.56 4.95
C ASP A 269 -0.88 -11.41 4.65
N SER A 270 -0.88 -12.68 5.07
CA SER A 270 -1.95 -13.62 4.73
C SER A 270 -3.28 -13.30 5.42
N GLN A 271 -3.29 -12.44 6.45
CA GLN A 271 -4.50 -12.07 7.18
C GLN A 271 -5.21 -10.85 6.59
N ASP A 272 -4.47 -9.80 6.26
CA ASP A 272 -5.03 -8.54 5.76
C ASP A 272 -4.66 -8.22 4.30
N PHE A 273 -3.75 -9.00 3.71
CA PHE A 273 -3.21 -8.83 2.35
C PHE A 273 -2.42 -7.54 2.17
N GLU A 274 -1.85 -6.99 3.24
CA GLU A 274 -0.97 -5.85 3.10
C GLU A 274 0.32 -6.21 2.37
N PRO A 275 0.71 -5.44 1.34
CA PRO A 275 2.01 -5.62 0.71
C PRO A 275 3.10 -5.43 1.76
N CYS A 276 4.10 -6.30 1.74
CA CYS A 276 5.24 -6.22 2.64
C CYS A 276 6.51 -6.68 1.95
N TRP A 277 7.64 -6.35 2.57
CA TRP A 277 8.96 -6.77 2.11
C TRP A 277 9.50 -7.82 3.08
N VAL A 278 9.78 -9.02 2.59
CA VAL A 278 10.35 -10.10 3.40
C VAL A 278 11.81 -10.31 3.02
N LEU A 279 12.70 -10.01 3.96
CA LEU A 279 14.11 -10.37 3.85
C LEU A 279 14.31 -11.78 4.41
N ARG A 280 14.69 -12.73 3.55
CA ARG A 280 15.02 -14.10 3.93
C ARG A 280 16.53 -14.26 4.07
N ILE A 281 16.95 -14.73 5.24
CA ILE A 281 18.36 -14.91 5.59
C ILE A 281 18.60 -16.37 5.97
N PRO A 282 19.63 -17.07 5.46
CA PRO A 282 19.87 -18.48 5.78
C PRO A 282 20.06 -18.68 7.29
N ASN A 283 19.15 -19.38 7.94
CA ASN A 283 19.13 -19.51 9.40
C ASN A 283 20.24 -20.45 9.90
N ARG A 284 21.40 -19.87 10.19
CA ARG A 284 22.53 -20.56 10.83
C ARG A 284 22.63 -20.23 12.31
N ARG A 285 21.51 -19.90 12.97
CA ARG A 285 21.48 -19.53 14.39
C ARG A 285 22.06 -20.60 15.31
N THR A 286 21.93 -21.88 14.96
CA THR A 286 22.57 -22.98 15.72
C THR A 286 24.10 -22.97 15.62
N GLN A 287 24.66 -22.48 14.52
CA GLN A 287 26.11 -22.37 14.30
C GLN A 287 26.67 -21.04 14.82
N HIS A 288 25.88 -19.96 14.77
CA HIS A 288 26.27 -18.61 15.14
C HIS A 288 25.25 -17.92 16.07
N PRO A 289 24.93 -18.50 17.24
CA PRO A 289 23.84 -18.01 18.10
C PRO A 289 24.05 -16.57 18.57
N ASP A 290 25.29 -16.21 18.90
CA ASP A 290 25.62 -14.88 19.40
C ASP A 290 25.48 -13.79 18.32
N ALA A 291 25.79 -14.12 17.07
CA ALA A 291 25.68 -13.18 15.95
C ALA A 291 24.21 -12.83 15.67
N TYR A 292 23.35 -13.85 15.63
CA TYR A 292 21.91 -13.69 15.45
C TYR A 292 21.27 -12.92 16.62
N SER A 293 21.62 -13.28 17.84
CA SER A 293 21.10 -12.61 19.04
C SER A 293 21.46 -11.12 19.07
N ARG A 294 22.72 -10.77 18.79
CA ARG A 294 23.15 -9.35 18.72
C ARG A 294 22.48 -8.60 17.57
N ALA A 295 22.34 -9.20 16.40
CA ALA A 295 21.69 -8.57 15.26
C ALA A 295 20.20 -8.29 15.54
N LEU A 296 19.45 -9.26 16.07
CA LEU A 296 18.03 -9.07 16.42
C LEU A 296 17.86 -8.04 17.54
N SER A 297 18.75 -8.05 18.54
CA SER A 297 18.74 -7.03 19.60
C SER A 297 18.98 -5.62 19.05
N ARG A 298 19.90 -5.47 18.09
CA ARG A 298 20.14 -4.18 17.41
C ARG A 298 18.96 -3.75 16.56
N LEU A 299 18.36 -4.66 15.78
CA LEU A 299 17.15 -4.37 15.01
C LEU A 299 16.01 -3.89 15.91
N SER A 300 15.79 -4.57 17.04
CA SER A 300 14.79 -4.14 18.02
C SER A 300 15.07 -2.76 18.61
N ALA A 301 16.32 -2.40 18.86
CA ALA A 301 16.69 -1.07 19.35
C ALA A 301 16.47 0.02 18.28
N LEU A 302 16.49 -0.35 17.00
CA LEU A 302 16.34 0.56 15.88
C LEU A 302 14.90 0.62 15.32
N ARG A 303 14.00 -0.26 15.78
CA ARG A 303 12.65 -0.47 15.23
C ARG A 303 11.83 0.81 15.00
N ASN A 304 11.96 1.79 15.90
CA ASN A 304 11.18 3.04 15.86
C ASN A 304 11.95 4.23 15.27
N GLN A 305 13.07 3.99 14.57
CA GLN A 305 13.79 5.08 13.90
C GLN A 305 13.06 5.48 12.61
N PRO A 306 12.58 6.74 12.47
CA PRO A 306 11.80 7.17 11.29
C PRO A 306 12.56 7.06 9.96
N SER A 307 13.89 7.08 10.03
CA SER A 307 14.78 6.91 8.89
C SER A 307 14.89 5.47 8.38
N LEU A 308 14.27 4.51 9.08
CA LEU A 308 14.27 3.11 8.69
C LEU A 308 12.92 2.69 8.14
N LEU A 309 12.95 1.74 7.21
CA LEU A 309 11.75 1.02 6.83
C LEU A 309 11.27 0.23 8.07
N PRO A 310 10.01 0.39 8.50
CA PRO A 310 9.54 -0.22 9.74
C PRO A 310 9.64 -1.73 9.69
N TRP A 311 10.31 -2.31 10.70
CA TRP A 311 10.36 -3.75 10.92
C TRP A 311 9.14 -4.18 11.74
N VAL A 312 8.28 -5.01 11.13
CA VAL A 312 6.96 -5.36 11.66
C VAL A 312 6.98 -6.71 12.38
N ALA A 313 7.62 -7.73 11.80
CA ALA A 313 7.64 -9.07 12.36
C ALA A 313 8.90 -9.85 11.96
N ASP A 314 9.18 -10.94 12.65
CA ASP A 314 10.14 -11.95 12.25
C ASP A 314 9.61 -13.36 12.49
N TYR A 315 9.97 -14.29 11.62
CA TYR A 315 9.59 -15.69 11.73
C TYR A 315 10.66 -16.60 11.10
N GLU A 316 10.55 -17.91 11.35
CA GLU A 316 11.45 -18.91 10.76
C GLU A 316 10.69 -19.77 9.76
N GLU A 317 11.20 -19.89 8.53
CA GLU A 317 10.58 -20.68 7.47
C GLU A 317 11.63 -21.30 6.55
N GLY A 318 11.50 -22.61 6.28
CA GLY A 318 12.33 -23.30 5.28
C GLY A 318 13.84 -23.17 5.53
N GLY A 319 14.27 -23.15 6.79
CA GLY A 319 15.68 -22.96 7.15
C GLY A 319 16.17 -21.52 7.00
N HIS A 320 15.28 -20.54 6.91
CA HIS A 320 15.59 -19.11 6.86
C HIS A 320 15.00 -18.37 8.07
N LEU A 321 15.69 -17.30 8.49
CA LEU A 321 15.13 -16.24 9.32
C LEU A 321 14.53 -15.23 8.37
N CYS A 322 13.23 -15.02 8.47
CA CYS A 322 12.47 -14.08 7.66
C CYS A 322 12.20 -12.83 8.49
N LEU A 323 12.58 -11.66 7.97
CA LEU A 323 12.32 -10.36 8.59
C LEU A 323 11.34 -9.60 7.70
N VAL A 324 10.21 -9.22 8.28
CA VAL A 324 9.10 -8.55 7.58
C VAL A 324 9.18 -7.06 7.82
N TYR A 325 9.24 -6.30 6.74
CA TYR A 325 9.22 -4.85 6.72
C TYR A 325 7.93 -4.36 6.09
N GLU A 326 7.42 -3.23 6.58
CA GLU A 326 6.24 -2.60 6.01
C GLU A 326 6.48 -2.32 4.52
N GLY A 327 5.59 -2.85 3.68
CA GLY A 327 5.54 -2.55 2.27
C GLY A 327 4.34 -1.67 2.01
N ASN A 328 4.52 -0.70 1.13
CA ASN A 328 3.40 -0.19 0.37
C ASN A 328 3.86 -0.16 -1.09
N GLU A 329 2.95 0.04 -2.04
CA GLU A 329 3.32 0.16 -3.46
C GLU A 329 4.27 1.35 -3.74
N GLU A 330 4.54 2.21 -2.74
CA GLU A 330 5.37 3.40 -2.86
C GLU A 330 6.85 3.12 -2.54
N TRP A 331 7.17 2.23 -1.59
CA TRP A 331 8.54 1.91 -1.21
C TRP A 331 9.16 0.85 -2.12
N VAL A 332 9.99 1.29 -3.06
CA VAL A 332 10.69 0.42 -4.02
C VAL A 332 12.17 0.30 -3.65
N PRO A 333 12.76 -0.90 -3.62
CA PRO A 333 14.21 -1.06 -3.44
C PRO A 333 14.98 -0.37 -4.57
N LEU A 334 16.03 0.39 -4.24
CA LEU A 334 16.80 1.14 -5.23
C LEU A 334 17.36 0.23 -6.34
N GLU A 335 17.80 -0.98 -6.00
CA GLU A 335 18.33 -1.91 -6.99
C GLU A 335 17.28 -2.34 -8.02
N HIS A 336 16.00 -2.36 -7.65
CA HIS A 336 14.90 -2.59 -8.59
C HIS A 336 14.79 -1.44 -9.60
N LEU A 337 14.81 -0.18 -9.13
CA LEU A 337 14.77 1.01 -9.99
C LEU A 337 15.96 1.05 -10.99
N ARG A 338 17.14 0.57 -10.57
CA ARG A 338 18.32 0.50 -11.42
C ARG A 338 18.19 -0.58 -12.51
N GLN A 339 17.60 -1.72 -12.19
CA GLN A 339 17.39 -2.81 -13.15
C GLN A 339 16.42 -2.41 -14.28
N GLU A 340 15.50 -1.48 -14.02
CA GLU A 340 14.59 -0.92 -15.01
C GLU A 340 15.24 0.13 -15.93
N GLY A 341 16.56 0.36 -15.80
CA GLY A 341 17.31 1.27 -16.65
C GLY A 341 17.28 2.73 -16.20
N GLY A 342 16.78 3.00 -14.99
CA GLY A 342 16.83 4.32 -14.38
C GLY A 342 18.24 4.69 -13.91
N THR A 343 18.68 5.92 -14.21
CA THR A 343 19.81 6.53 -13.49
C THR A 343 19.38 6.83 -12.07
N CYS A 344 20.21 6.55 -11.06
CA CYS A 344 19.83 6.86 -9.70
C CYS A 344 19.83 8.38 -9.49
N PRO A 345 18.71 8.98 -9.03
CA PRO A 345 18.69 10.42 -8.82
C PRO A 345 19.72 10.84 -7.76
N LEU A 346 20.45 11.94 -8.01
CA LEU A 346 21.44 12.51 -7.08
C LEU A 346 20.86 12.77 -5.68
N TRP A 347 19.56 13.05 -5.57
CA TRP A 347 18.89 13.25 -4.29
C TRP A 347 18.83 11.98 -3.45
N VAL A 348 18.69 10.79 -4.06
CA VAL A 348 18.68 9.50 -3.35
C VAL A 348 20.04 9.25 -2.71
N MET A 349 21.12 9.51 -3.45
CA MET A 349 22.49 9.40 -2.95
C MET A 349 22.71 10.30 -1.73
N ARG A 350 22.32 11.58 -1.84
CA ARG A 350 22.46 12.54 -0.74
C ARG A 350 21.63 12.13 0.47
N ALA A 351 20.36 11.80 0.29
CA ALA A 351 19.49 11.38 1.39
C ALA A 351 20.05 10.14 2.08
N THR A 352 20.53 9.16 1.33
CA THR A 352 21.21 7.98 1.87
C THR A 352 22.44 8.36 2.72
N ALA A 353 23.30 9.25 2.21
CA ALA A 353 24.48 9.72 2.93
C ALA A 353 24.12 10.51 4.21
N GLU A 354 23.08 11.34 4.17
CA GLU A 354 22.57 12.09 5.35
C GLU A 354 22.03 11.15 6.43
N LEU A 355 21.28 10.12 6.02
CA LEU A 355 20.78 9.10 6.94
C LEU A 355 21.95 8.37 7.61
N LEU A 356 22.90 7.87 6.84
CA LEU A 356 24.08 7.15 7.36
C LEU A 356 24.94 8.04 8.27
N GLU A 357 25.11 9.32 7.94
CA GLU A 357 25.78 10.27 8.83
C GLU A 357 25.06 10.39 10.18
N ASN A 358 23.73 10.46 10.17
CA ASN A 358 22.93 10.56 11.39
C ASN A 358 23.06 9.29 12.26
N PHE A 359 23.01 8.10 11.65
CA PHE A 359 23.29 6.84 12.35
C PHE A 359 24.68 6.86 13.00
N TYR A 360 25.70 7.29 12.26
CA TYR A 360 27.06 7.40 12.76
C TYR A 360 27.19 8.37 13.94
N ARG A 361 26.66 9.60 13.81
CA ARG A 361 26.69 10.62 14.87
C ARG A 361 26.03 10.15 16.17
N ARG A 362 24.94 9.38 16.05
CA ARG A 362 24.20 8.81 17.19
C ARG A 362 24.84 7.55 17.76
N ARG A 363 25.97 7.09 17.19
CA ARG A 363 26.62 5.82 17.53
C ARG A 363 25.67 4.63 17.41
N LEU A 364 24.67 4.75 16.55
CA LEU A 364 23.78 3.66 16.19
C LEU A 364 24.56 2.81 15.20
N SER A 365 25.29 1.81 15.71
CA SER A 365 26.08 0.89 14.89
C SER A 365 25.14 -0.01 14.08
N GLY A 366 24.64 0.51 12.97
CA GLY A 366 23.97 -0.25 11.91
C GLY A 366 24.88 -0.22 10.70
N HIS A 367 25.24 -1.38 10.19
CA HIS A 367 26.05 -1.44 8.98
C HIS A 367 25.15 -1.48 7.77
N PHE A 368 25.60 -0.84 6.70
CA PHE A 368 24.83 -0.63 5.51
C PHE A 368 24.96 -1.83 4.55
N ALA A 369 23.84 -2.43 4.16
CA ALA A 369 23.80 -3.70 3.42
C ALA A 369 23.68 -3.50 1.90
N GLY A 370 24.38 -2.50 1.37
CA GLY A 370 24.41 -2.22 -0.07
C GLY A 370 23.11 -1.61 -0.60
N ALA A 371 22.98 -1.56 -1.94
CA ALA A 371 21.84 -0.93 -2.62
C ALA A 371 20.50 -1.57 -2.29
N GLY A 372 20.47 -2.88 -2.01
CA GLY A 372 19.25 -3.60 -1.62
C GLY A 372 18.65 -3.10 -0.30
N ALA A 373 19.41 -2.39 0.53
CA ALA A 373 18.94 -1.79 1.78
C ALA A 373 18.37 -0.38 1.62
N ILE A 374 18.41 0.22 0.42
CA ILE A 374 17.85 1.56 0.17
C ILE A 374 16.46 1.38 -0.41
N PHE A 375 15.46 1.94 0.24
CA PHE A 375 14.08 2.00 -0.23
C PHE A 375 13.74 3.44 -0.57
N VAL A 376 13.11 3.62 -1.73
CA VAL A 376 12.82 4.93 -2.31
C VAL A 376 11.32 5.03 -2.50
N ASP A 377 10.73 6.12 -2.02
CA ASP A 377 9.40 6.57 -2.41
C ASP A 377 9.59 7.76 -3.36
N GLU A 378 9.43 7.49 -4.67
CA GLU A 378 9.63 8.50 -5.70
C GLU A 378 8.58 9.62 -5.64
N ARG A 379 7.37 9.34 -5.15
CA ARG A 379 6.28 10.33 -5.07
C ARG A 379 6.52 11.33 -3.98
N ARG A 380 6.98 10.85 -2.82
CA ARG A 380 7.26 11.70 -1.64
C ARG A 380 8.69 12.23 -1.62
N HIS A 381 9.53 11.80 -2.58
CA HIS A 381 10.97 12.07 -2.57
C HIS A 381 11.63 11.66 -1.25
N GLU A 382 11.20 10.53 -0.68
CA GLU A 382 11.73 10.02 0.57
C GLU A 382 12.65 8.82 0.34
N VAL A 383 13.66 8.70 1.21
CA VAL A 383 14.53 7.53 1.29
C VAL A 383 14.43 6.94 2.69
N ARG A 384 14.31 5.62 2.77
CA ARG A 384 14.44 4.86 4.01
C ARG A 384 15.49 3.78 3.86
N LEU A 385 16.15 3.45 4.97
CA LEU A 385 17.10 2.34 5.01
C LEU A 385 16.42 1.13 5.65
N ALA A 386 16.67 -0.07 5.14
CA ALA A 386 16.29 -1.32 5.78
C ALA A 386 17.53 -2.06 6.27
N PHE A 387 17.33 -3.17 6.99
CA PHE A 387 18.38 -4.14 7.31
C PHE A 387 19.51 -3.62 8.23
N MET A 388 19.34 -2.41 8.76
CA MET A 388 20.31 -1.77 9.64
C MET A 388 20.43 -2.56 10.94
N GLY A 389 21.63 -3.09 11.22
CA GLY A 389 21.91 -3.89 12.42
C GLY A 389 22.17 -5.38 12.15
N LEU A 390 22.00 -5.85 10.90
CA LEU A 390 22.20 -7.24 10.50
C LEU A 390 23.64 -7.68 10.25
N ALA A 391 24.61 -6.78 10.42
CA ALA A 391 25.99 -7.05 10.03
C ALA A 391 26.66 -8.21 10.76
N ASP A 392 26.28 -8.44 12.01
CA ASP A 392 26.81 -9.58 12.76
C ASP A 392 26.40 -10.90 12.07
N ILE A 393 25.17 -10.97 11.52
CA ILE A 393 24.70 -12.10 10.73
C ILE A 393 25.44 -12.17 9.39
N PHE A 394 25.57 -11.06 8.65
CA PHE A 394 26.28 -11.08 7.36
C PHE A 394 27.76 -11.47 7.51
N THR A 395 28.41 -11.03 8.58
CA THR A 395 29.78 -11.43 8.92
C THR A 395 29.84 -12.92 9.24
N ALA A 396 28.89 -13.44 10.03
CA ALA A 396 28.83 -14.86 10.38
C ALA A 396 28.53 -15.76 9.17
N LEU A 397 27.83 -15.26 8.17
CA LEU A 397 27.53 -15.97 6.93
C LEU A 397 28.65 -15.87 5.88
N GLU A 398 29.71 -15.09 6.15
CA GLU A 398 30.83 -14.85 5.21
C GLU A 398 30.41 -14.21 3.88
N VAL A 399 29.24 -13.56 3.84
CA VAL A 399 28.65 -12.94 2.63
C VAL A 399 29.01 -11.46 2.49
N MET A 400 30.15 -11.06 3.04
CA MET A 400 30.58 -9.67 3.04
C MET A 400 31.18 -9.29 1.68
N PRO A 401 30.97 -8.07 1.18
CA PRO A 401 31.55 -7.67 -0.11
C PRO A 401 33.08 -7.80 -0.13
N GLN A 402 33.66 -7.91 -1.33
CA GLN A 402 35.12 -7.97 -1.48
C GLN A 402 35.77 -6.66 -1.02
N GLY A 403 36.83 -6.74 -0.21
CA GLY A 403 37.55 -5.58 0.33
C GLY A 403 37.33 -5.33 1.84
N PHE A 404 36.41 -6.05 2.47
CA PHE A 404 36.13 -5.93 3.91
C PHE A 404 37.15 -6.70 4.76
N GLN A 405 37.83 -6.02 5.70
CA GLN A 405 38.88 -6.60 6.57
C GLN A 405 38.41 -6.89 8.02
N GLY A 406 37.17 -7.37 8.19
CA GLY A 406 36.71 -8.02 9.42
C GLY A 406 36.29 -7.12 10.59
N ARG A 407 36.47 -5.79 10.53
CA ARG A 407 35.81 -4.85 11.44
C ARG A 407 35.19 -3.72 10.63
N ARG A 408 33.89 -3.86 10.31
CA ARG A 408 33.18 -2.82 9.58
C ARG A 408 33.25 -1.49 10.34
N SER A 409 33.79 -0.49 9.67
CA SER A 409 33.82 0.90 10.07
C SER A 409 32.87 1.68 9.18
N TRP A 410 32.49 2.88 9.61
CA TRP A 410 31.71 3.80 8.78
C TRP A 410 32.42 4.14 7.45
N LEU A 411 33.75 4.00 7.39
CA LEU A 411 34.53 4.14 6.16
C LEU A 411 34.25 3.01 5.16
N ASP A 412 33.82 1.84 5.62
CA ASP A 412 33.41 0.75 4.73
C ASP A 412 32.01 1.02 4.17
N ASP A 413 31.13 1.64 4.96
CA ASP A 413 29.82 2.08 4.46
C ASP A 413 29.98 3.23 3.44
N VAL A 414 31.00 4.10 3.56
CA VAL A 414 31.37 5.09 2.53
C VAL A 414 31.87 4.42 1.25
N TYR A 415 32.68 3.36 1.36
CA TYR A 415 33.13 2.58 0.22
C TYR A 415 31.96 1.94 -0.53
N GLU A 416 31.02 1.35 0.21
CA GLU A 416 29.80 0.76 -0.35
C GLU A 416 28.95 1.81 -1.08
N LEU A 417 28.76 2.99 -0.48
CA LEU A 417 28.10 4.13 -1.12
C LEU A 417 28.81 4.53 -2.41
N GLY A 418 30.15 4.52 -2.38
CA GLY A 418 31.02 4.71 -3.54
C GLY A 418 30.72 3.73 -4.69
N GLN A 419 30.50 2.46 -4.37
CA GLN A 419 30.18 1.43 -5.37
C GLN A 419 28.79 1.61 -5.95
N ILE A 420 27.79 1.82 -5.09
CA ILE A 420 26.38 1.96 -5.49
C ILE A 420 26.21 3.16 -6.42
N PHE A 421 26.76 4.30 -6.04
CA PHE A 421 26.56 5.59 -6.71
C PHE A 421 27.77 6.01 -7.55
N SER A 422 28.55 5.04 -8.04
CA SER A 422 29.79 5.32 -8.78
C SER A 422 29.56 6.22 -10.01
N GLN A 423 28.46 6.07 -10.73
CA GLN A 423 28.14 6.91 -11.89
C GLN A 423 27.80 8.34 -11.47
N GLU A 424 27.01 8.48 -10.41
CA GLU A 424 26.57 9.75 -9.84
C GLU A 424 27.75 10.51 -9.21
N LEU A 425 28.65 9.79 -8.53
CA LEU A 425 29.86 10.32 -7.92
C LEU A 425 30.90 10.74 -8.96
N ALA A 426 31.00 10.05 -10.09
CA ALA A 426 31.85 10.48 -11.21
C ALA A 426 31.41 11.87 -11.71
N GLY A 427 30.11 12.17 -11.68
CA GLY A 427 29.57 13.49 -11.94
C GLY A 427 30.11 14.57 -10.98
N LEU A 428 30.35 14.23 -9.71
CA LEU A 428 30.92 15.14 -8.70
C LEU A 428 32.44 15.35 -8.84
N GLY A 429 33.09 14.62 -9.75
CA GLY A 429 34.52 14.67 -10.03
C GLY A 429 35.28 13.38 -9.67
N ASP A 430 36.25 13.02 -10.51
CA ASP A 430 37.04 11.79 -10.42
C ASP A 430 37.77 11.62 -9.07
N GLU A 431 38.16 12.72 -8.41
CA GLU A 431 38.80 12.67 -7.09
C GLU A 431 37.84 12.22 -5.98
N THR A 432 36.56 12.61 -6.05
CA THR A 432 35.54 12.26 -5.05
C THR A 432 35.20 10.78 -5.12
N ILE A 433 35.00 10.24 -6.32
CA ILE A 433 34.78 8.80 -6.50
C ILE A 433 36.03 8.00 -6.16
N SER A 434 37.22 8.45 -6.57
CA SER A 434 38.48 7.75 -6.28
C SER A 434 38.78 7.66 -4.79
N SER A 435 38.47 8.72 -4.02
CA SER A 435 38.62 8.70 -2.56
C SER A 435 37.59 7.79 -1.89
N CYS A 436 36.31 7.82 -2.29
CA CYS A 436 35.29 6.90 -1.77
C CYS A 436 35.66 5.43 -2.03
N LEU A 437 36.18 5.12 -3.23
CA LEU A 437 36.58 3.79 -3.64
C LEU A 437 38.03 3.43 -3.26
N SER A 438 38.69 4.20 -2.38
CA SER A 438 40.06 3.88 -1.98
C SER A 438 40.13 2.53 -1.24
N PRO A 439 41.09 1.65 -1.60
CA PRO A 439 41.32 0.41 -0.85
C PRO A 439 41.84 0.67 0.57
N ASN A 440 42.40 1.86 0.84
CA ASN A 440 42.87 2.26 2.16
C ASN A 440 41.77 3.04 2.90
N PRO A 441 41.21 2.52 4.02
CA PRO A 441 40.13 3.19 4.74
C PRO A 441 40.47 4.63 5.16
N SER A 442 41.73 4.94 5.51
CA SER A 442 42.10 6.29 5.96
C SER A 442 42.08 7.36 4.87
N GLU A 443 41.99 6.96 3.60
CA GLU A 443 41.90 7.87 2.45
C GLU A 443 40.45 8.14 2.03
N ARG A 444 39.47 7.42 2.61
CA ARG A 444 38.06 7.61 2.31
C ARG A 444 37.52 8.82 3.09
N PRO A 445 36.65 9.64 2.47
CA PRO A 445 36.15 10.85 3.10
C PRO A 445 35.18 10.55 4.24
N GLU A 446 35.06 11.47 5.19
CA GLU A 446 33.94 11.50 6.12
C GLU A 446 32.62 11.77 5.38
N TYR A 447 31.50 11.25 5.89
CA TYR A 447 30.16 11.58 5.35
C TYR A 447 29.94 13.11 5.26
N ARG A 448 30.47 13.89 6.21
CA ARG A 448 30.39 15.37 6.17
C ARG A 448 31.10 15.97 4.98
N GLU A 449 32.27 15.43 4.65
CA GLU A 449 33.07 15.90 3.53
C GLU A 449 32.40 15.54 2.21
N LEU A 450 31.85 14.32 2.12
CA LEU A 450 31.06 13.86 1.00
C LEU A 450 29.80 14.70 0.79
N LEU A 451 29.02 14.96 1.85
CA LEU A 451 27.83 15.81 1.80
C LEU A 451 28.17 17.27 1.44
N LYS A 452 29.33 17.78 1.88
CA LYS A 452 29.81 19.11 1.50
C LYS A 452 30.16 19.16 0.00
N ALA A 453 30.78 18.11 -0.54
CA ALA A 453 31.07 18.00 -1.97
C ALA A 453 29.76 17.98 -2.79
N MET A 454 28.78 17.17 -2.39
CA MET A 454 27.46 17.11 -3.02
C MET A 454 26.75 18.47 -3.01
N ARG A 455 26.75 19.18 -1.88
CA ARG A 455 26.09 20.50 -1.73
C ARG A 455 26.64 21.57 -2.67
N ASN A 456 27.91 21.46 -3.08
CA ASN A 456 28.59 22.44 -3.91
C ASN A 456 28.54 22.10 -5.41
N HIS A 457 27.95 20.97 -5.79
CA HIS A 457 27.91 20.52 -7.18
C HIS A 457 26.75 21.14 -7.96
N GLU A 458 27.01 21.63 -9.17
CA GLU A 458 26.06 22.37 -10.01
C GLU A 458 24.81 21.57 -10.40
N GLY A 459 24.92 20.23 -10.47
CA GLY A 459 23.78 19.33 -10.71
C GLY A 459 22.81 19.16 -9.54
N PHE A 460 23.14 19.66 -8.34
CA PHE A 460 22.20 19.72 -7.22
C PHE A 460 21.39 21.02 -7.32
N HIS A 461 20.23 20.94 -7.98
CA HIS A 461 19.29 22.06 -8.08
C HIS A 461 18.95 22.61 -6.67
N PRO A 462 18.89 23.95 -6.48
CA PRO A 462 18.55 24.57 -5.18
C PRO A 462 17.28 24.03 -4.51
N GLN A 463 16.32 23.52 -5.28
CA GLN A 463 15.10 22.88 -4.75
C GLN A 463 15.38 21.60 -3.94
N TYR A 464 16.43 20.86 -4.29
CA TYR A 464 16.89 19.69 -3.52
C TYR A 464 17.83 20.09 -2.38
N ARG A 465 18.26 21.35 -2.32
CA ARG A 465 19.05 21.91 -1.21
C ARG A 465 18.26 21.86 0.10
N ASP A 466 16.95 22.06 -0.03
CA ASP A 466 15.95 22.07 1.04
C ASP A 466 15.03 20.84 1.02
N VAL A 467 15.24 19.85 0.14
CA VAL A 467 14.61 18.53 0.29
C VAL A 467 15.14 17.91 1.59
N ILE A 468 14.17 17.66 2.44
CA ILE A 468 14.29 17.66 3.89
C ILE A 468 14.81 16.30 4.38
N PRO A 469 15.96 16.20 5.05
CA PRO A 469 16.11 15.24 6.14
C PRO A 469 15.40 15.85 7.36
N LEU A 470 14.12 15.51 7.55
CA LEU A 470 13.32 15.78 8.75
C LEU A 470 13.00 17.26 9.10
N SER A 471 11.83 17.74 8.69
CA SER A 471 11.03 18.70 9.49
C SER A 471 10.36 17.98 10.68
N PHE A 472 10.51 16.66 10.81
CA PHE A 472 10.08 15.88 11.98
C PHE A 472 11.11 15.76 13.11
N MET A 473 11.93 16.78 13.35
CA MET A 473 12.72 16.88 14.58
C MET A 473 12.24 17.96 15.57
N LYS A 474 11.12 18.67 15.28
CA LYS A 474 10.55 19.67 16.20
C LYS A 474 9.04 19.66 16.42
N GLY A 475 8.30 18.67 15.90
CA GLY A 475 6.85 18.58 16.14
C GLY A 475 6.04 19.73 15.52
N GLU A 476 6.57 20.38 14.49
CA GLU A 476 5.84 21.38 13.71
C GLU A 476 5.10 20.67 12.57
N LYS A 477 3.89 21.16 12.24
CA LYS A 477 3.06 20.60 11.17
C LYS A 477 3.75 20.76 9.81
N PRO A 478 3.56 19.82 8.87
CA PRO A 478 4.00 20.00 7.49
C PRO A 478 3.38 21.28 6.88
N PRO A 479 4.08 21.93 5.92
CA PRO A 479 3.52 23.08 5.20
C PRO A 479 2.25 22.67 4.47
N ALA A 480 1.32 23.63 4.31
CA ALA A 480 0.04 23.36 3.67
C ALA A 480 0.26 23.09 2.16
N HIS A 481 -0.59 22.24 1.57
CA HIS A 481 -0.51 21.89 0.14
C HIS A 481 -0.55 23.15 -0.76
N GLU A 482 -1.29 24.18 -0.35
CA GLU A 482 -1.39 25.47 -1.05
C GLU A 482 -0.05 26.22 -1.10
N GLU A 483 0.77 26.13 -0.05
CA GLU A 483 2.11 26.73 -0.03
C GLU A 483 3.07 26.01 -0.99
N ILE A 484 2.85 24.70 -1.20
CA ILE A 484 3.62 23.88 -2.16
C ILE A 484 3.19 24.22 -3.60
N GLU A 485 1.90 24.42 -3.85
CA GLU A 485 1.38 24.80 -5.17
C GLU A 485 1.76 26.23 -5.58
N GLU A 486 1.74 27.20 -4.67
CA GLU A 486 2.24 28.56 -4.95
C GLU A 486 3.73 28.53 -5.30
N LEU A 487 4.53 27.72 -4.59
CA LEU A 487 5.93 27.49 -4.90
C LEU A 487 6.11 26.87 -6.29
N LEU A 488 5.33 25.85 -6.65
CA LEU A 488 5.38 25.20 -7.96
C LEU A 488 4.90 26.11 -9.11
N HIS A 489 3.91 26.98 -8.86
CA HIS A 489 3.41 27.94 -9.83
C HIS A 489 4.43 29.07 -10.10
N CYS A 490 5.10 29.56 -9.06
CA CYS A 490 6.24 30.50 -9.20
C CYS A 490 7.43 29.88 -9.96
N LEU A 491 7.68 28.57 -9.77
CA LEU A 491 8.78 27.86 -10.44
C LEU A 491 8.53 27.63 -11.94
N ASN A 492 7.28 27.44 -12.36
CA ASN A 492 6.94 27.21 -13.77
C ASN A 492 6.83 28.50 -14.61
N THR A 493 6.65 29.65 -13.98
CA THR A 493 6.41 30.92 -14.69
C THR A 493 7.67 31.78 -14.85
N ASN A 494 8.79 31.44 -14.18
CA ASN A 494 10.05 32.20 -14.21
C ASN A 494 9.91 33.68 -13.77
N ASP A 495 8.76 34.10 -13.24
CA ASP A 495 8.39 35.51 -13.09
C ASP A 495 8.80 36.14 -11.74
N CYS A 496 9.56 35.43 -10.90
CA CYS A 496 9.89 35.90 -9.54
C CYS A 496 11.39 36.13 -9.26
N PHE A 497 12.25 36.25 -10.28
CA PHE A 497 13.62 36.75 -10.07
C PHE A 497 13.69 38.28 -10.07
N THR A 498 12.89 38.94 -9.24
CA THR A 498 13.29 40.22 -8.65
C THR A 498 12.63 40.38 -7.29
N THR A 499 13.35 40.08 -6.20
CA THR A 499 13.04 40.58 -4.85
C THR A 499 14.26 40.42 -3.93
N PRO A 500 14.35 41.14 -2.81
CA PRO A 500 15.34 42.19 -2.63
C PRO A 500 16.25 41.86 -1.44
N TRP A 501 17.42 41.28 -1.70
CA TRP A 501 18.43 41.02 -0.67
C TRP A 501 19.79 41.68 -0.97
N GLU A 502 19.82 42.70 -1.83
CA GLU A 502 20.98 43.59 -2.02
C GLU A 502 20.75 44.97 -1.41
N VAL A 503 20.42 45.08 -0.12
CA VAL A 503 20.60 46.34 0.63
C VAL A 503 20.95 46.04 2.09
N ASN A 504 22.25 45.94 2.38
CA ASN A 504 22.93 46.58 3.53
C ASN A 504 24.25 45.88 3.89
N GLU A 505 25.22 45.93 2.98
CA GLU A 505 26.64 45.94 3.36
C GLU A 505 27.30 47.17 2.74
N LYS A 506 26.94 48.35 3.26
CA LYS A 506 27.70 49.61 3.26
C LYS A 506 26.79 50.70 3.84
N GLU A 507 26.90 50.90 5.16
CA GLU A 507 26.89 52.20 5.87
C GLU A 507 26.61 52.03 7.37
N LYS A 508 27.63 51.60 8.13
CA LYS A 508 28.20 52.28 9.32
C LYS A 508 29.03 51.34 10.18
#